data_AF-A0A936NIE2-F1
#
_entry.id   AF-A0A936NIE2-F1
#
_cell.length_a   1.000
_cell.length_b   1.000
_cell.length_c   1.000
_cell.angle_alpha   90.00
_cell.angle_beta   90.00
_cell.angle_gamma   90.00
#
_symmetry.space_group_name_H-M   'P 1'
#
loop_
_entity.id
_entity.type
_entity.pdbx_description
1 polymer ?
#
loop_
_entity_poly.entity_id
_entity_poly.type
_entity_poly.pdbx_seq_one_letter_code
_entity_poly.pdbx_strand_id
1 'polypeptide(L)'
;MGKDLPILSVSTSQPDAEQAEEFVYARVFCQKENSPPLKLLVEFLQSRGQIPILPPDLDEAALQEWAWVQVALGYDRDRKPIQLFCVRDRGSYRDVYDQEQKQFSDILSAQAEVESQLALEYVTRCRFILTTRIAKDVTDEGYDFNGWILEFYQEQCDGIVQIDNQGFYSPKGDLIVDLSASGES
;
A
#
# COMPACT_ATOMS: atom_id res chain seq x y z
N MET A 1 -18.02 17.84 5.00
CA MET A 1 -17.64 17.35 3.66
C MET A 1 -16.70 16.19 3.91
N GLY A 2 -17.25 14.98 3.86
CA GLY A 2 -16.56 13.75 4.26
C GLY A 2 -15.38 13.47 3.34
N LYS A 3 -14.23 13.13 3.94
CA LYS A 3 -13.10 12.57 3.22
C LYS A 3 -13.30 11.05 3.25
N ASP A 4 -13.89 10.51 2.20
CA ASP A 4 -13.89 9.07 1.99
C ASP A 4 -12.49 8.63 1.58
N LEU A 5 -11.73 8.10 2.55
CA LEU A 5 -10.97 6.89 2.27
C LEU A 5 -11.97 5.74 2.32
N PRO A 6 -12.01 4.82 1.34
CA PRO A 6 -12.89 3.67 1.43
C PRO A 6 -12.43 2.81 2.62
N ILE A 7 -13.14 2.93 3.73
CA ILE A 7 -13.00 2.04 4.88
C ILE A 7 -13.42 0.66 4.39
N LEU A 8 -12.48 -0.29 4.45
CA LEU A 8 -12.74 -1.71 4.32
C LEU A 8 -13.79 -2.11 5.36
N SER A 9 -15.02 -2.38 4.91
CA SER A 9 -16.01 -3.16 5.63
C SER A 9 -16.55 -4.22 4.69
N VAL A 10 -16.29 -5.49 5.03
CA VAL A 10 -17.05 -6.61 4.49
C VAL A 10 -18.53 -6.37 4.85
N SER A 11 -19.36 -6.26 3.80
CA SER A 11 -20.82 -6.26 3.83
C SER A 11 -21.54 -5.09 4.53
N THR A 12 -22.01 -4.11 3.75
CA THR A 12 -23.44 -3.70 3.73
C THR A 12 -23.71 -2.73 2.57
N SER A 13 -24.82 -2.97 1.87
CA SER A 13 -25.11 -2.56 0.50
C SER A 13 -25.76 -1.18 0.34
N GLN A 14 -25.52 -0.53 -0.83
CA GLN A 14 -26.46 0.20 -1.75
C GLN A 14 -25.88 1.52 -2.35
N PRO A 15 -26.35 2.01 -3.52
CA PRO A 15 -26.39 1.35 -4.82
C PRO A 15 -25.86 2.29 -5.94
N ASP A 16 -24.79 1.91 -6.63
CA ASP A 16 -24.64 2.24 -8.05
C ASP A 16 -24.19 0.97 -8.75
N ALA A 17 -24.94 0.58 -9.76
CA ALA A 17 -24.78 -0.69 -10.47
C ALA A 17 -23.66 -0.60 -11.51
N GLU A 18 -22.44 -0.39 -11.03
CA GLU A 18 -21.23 -0.88 -11.70
C GLU A 18 -20.75 -2.04 -10.83
N GLN A 19 -20.40 -3.17 -11.46
CA GLN A 19 -19.96 -4.40 -10.79
C GLN A 19 -19.11 -4.06 -9.57
N ALA A 20 -19.46 -4.55 -8.38
CA ALA A 20 -18.70 -4.27 -7.17
C ALA A 20 -17.24 -4.65 -7.43
N GLU A 21 -16.40 -3.65 -7.70
CA GLU A 21 -15.04 -3.89 -8.14
C GLU A 21 -14.27 -4.42 -6.94
N GLU A 22 -13.83 -5.68 -7.04
CA GLU A 22 -12.98 -6.27 -6.03
C GLU A 22 -11.56 -5.69 -6.19
N PHE A 23 -11.03 -5.18 -5.09
CA PHE A 23 -9.67 -4.64 -5.02
C PHE A 23 -8.79 -5.52 -4.16
N VAL A 24 -7.52 -5.60 -4.52
CA VAL A 24 -6.46 -6.12 -3.67
C VAL A 24 -5.69 -4.93 -3.11
N TYR A 25 -5.47 -4.94 -1.80
CA TYR A 25 -4.65 -3.95 -1.13
C TYR A 25 -3.33 -4.59 -0.69
N ALA A 26 -2.26 -3.84 -0.89
CA ALA A 26 -0.97 -4.14 -0.29
C ALA A 26 -0.42 -2.90 0.39
N ARG A 27 0.27 -3.11 1.51
CA ARG A 27 0.77 -2.06 2.40
C ARG A 27 2.26 -2.21 2.59
N VAL A 28 2.96 -1.09 2.76
CA VAL A 28 4.33 -1.04 3.27
C VAL A 28 4.33 -0.20 4.54
N PHE A 29 4.63 -0.83 5.67
CA PHE A 29 4.79 -0.13 6.95
C PHE A 29 6.21 0.39 7.05
N CYS A 30 6.39 1.69 6.81
CA CYS A 30 7.69 2.33 6.64
C CYS A 30 8.18 2.98 7.93
N GLN A 31 9.45 2.78 8.29
CA GLN A 31 10.03 3.30 9.55
C GLN A 31 10.70 4.67 9.39
N LYS A 32 11.08 5.06 8.16
CA LYS A 32 11.65 6.39 7.90
C LYS A 32 10.62 7.49 8.12
N GLU A 33 11.09 8.67 8.54
CA GLU A 33 10.21 9.79 8.94
C GLU A 33 9.32 10.30 7.80
N ASN A 34 9.82 10.30 6.57
CA ASN A 34 9.11 10.85 5.42
C ASN A 34 9.15 9.89 4.25
N SER A 35 8.06 9.82 3.50
CA SER A 35 8.04 9.18 2.19
C SER A 35 8.96 9.94 1.23
N PRO A 36 9.74 9.22 0.40
CA PRO A 36 10.37 9.81 -0.77
C PRO A 36 9.35 10.54 -1.65
N PRO A 37 9.77 11.63 -2.34
CA PRO A 37 8.98 12.25 -3.39
C PRO A 37 8.68 11.27 -4.53
N LEU A 38 7.57 11.48 -5.23
CA LEU A 38 7.12 10.63 -6.34
C LEU A 38 8.15 10.58 -7.48
N LYS A 39 8.94 11.64 -7.67
CA LYS A 39 10.03 11.67 -8.65
C LYS A 39 11.01 10.50 -8.48
N LEU A 40 11.40 10.20 -7.24
CA LEU A 40 12.35 9.11 -6.97
C LEU A 40 11.75 7.74 -7.26
N LEU A 41 10.45 7.56 -6.98
CA LEU A 41 9.72 6.35 -7.36
C LEU A 41 9.67 6.20 -8.89
N VAL A 42 9.35 7.28 -9.62
CA VAL A 42 9.29 7.27 -11.09
C VAL A 42 10.65 6.94 -11.69
N GLU A 43 11.72 7.57 -11.20
CA GLU A 43 13.10 7.28 -11.65
C GLU A 43 13.51 5.83 -11.35
N PHE A 44 13.13 5.30 -10.19
CA PHE A 44 13.35 3.90 -9.85
C PHE A 44 12.62 2.96 -10.82
N LEU A 45 11.33 3.19 -11.08
CA LEU A 45 10.54 2.39 -12.01
C LEU A 45 11.16 2.41 -13.42
N GLN A 46 11.58 3.59 -13.90
CA GLN A 46 12.27 3.74 -15.18
C GLN A 46 13.59 2.95 -15.24
N SER A 47 14.35 2.94 -14.14
CA SER A 47 15.59 2.16 -14.05
C SER A 47 15.36 0.64 -14.14
N ARG A 48 14.15 0.18 -13.79
CA ARG A 48 13.68 -1.21 -13.95
C ARG A 48 12.99 -1.49 -15.30
N GLY A 49 13.04 -0.53 -16.22
CA GLY A 49 12.42 -0.64 -17.55
C GLY A 49 10.92 -0.35 -17.57
N GLN A 50 10.35 0.11 -16.47
CA GLN A 50 8.93 0.46 -16.36
C GLN A 50 8.73 1.94 -16.68
N ILE A 51 7.78 2.28 -17.56
CA ILE A 51 7.48 3.68 -17.91
C ILE A 51 6.10 4.03 -17.34
N PRO A 52 6.03 4.56 -16.10
CA PRO A 52 4.74 4.85 -15.48
C PRO A 52 3.99 5.94 -16.25
N ILE A 53 2.71 5.69 -16.50
CA ILE A 53 1.77 6.68 -17.03
C ILE A 53 1.32 7.57 -15.87
N LEU A 54 1.73 8.84 -15.92
CA LEU A 54 1.42 9.82 -14.88
C LEU A 54 0.05 10.49 -15.14
N PRO A 55 -0.65 10.93 -14.08
CA PRO A 55 -1.83 11.77 -14.23
C PRO A 55 -1.50 13.07 -14.98
N PRO A 56 -2.42 13.58 -15.82
CA PRO A 56 -2.17 14.77 -16.65
C PRO A 56 -2.00 16.06 -15.82
N ASP A 57 -2.51 16.07 -14.60
CA ASP A 57 -2.44 17.17 -13.63
C ASP A 57 -1.21 17.10 -12.71
N LEU A 58 -0.41 16.02 -12.81
CA LEU A 58 0.79 15.85 -12.01
C LEU A 58 1.98 16.57 -12.67
N ASP A 59 2.30 17.77 -12.18
CA ASP A 59 3.43 18.58 -12.65
C ASP A 59 4.75 18.24 -11.94
N GLU A 60 5.85 18.85 -12.41
CA GLU A 60 7.19 18.63 -11.88
C GLU A 60 7.33 19.07 -10.40
N ALA A 61 6.58 20.09 -9.97
CA ALA A 61 6.63 20.55 -8.59
C ALA A 61 5.93 19.54 -7.67
N ALA A 62 4.79 19.00 -8.08
CA ALA A 62 4.07 17.96 -7.36
C ALA A 62 4.89 16.66 -7.27
N LEU A 63 5.67 16.32 -8.30
CA LEU A 63 6.58 15.16 -8.26
C LEU A 63 7.69 15.28 -7.21
N GLN A 64 8.09 16.51 -6.86
CA GLN A 64 9.12 16.79 -5.87
C GLN A 64 8.58 17.02 -4.45
N GLU A 65 7.25 17.03 -4.28
CA GLU A 65 6.60 17.22 -2.98
C GLU A 65 6.81 16.00 -2.06
N TRP A 66 7.15 16.26 -0.80
CA TRP A 66 7.38 15.25 0.23
C TRP A 66 6.10 14.87 0.98
N ALA A 67 5.14 15.79 1.02
CA ALA A 67 3.85 15.63 1.66
C ALA A 67 2.76 15.15 0.70
N TRP A 68 3.11 14.49 -0.41
CA TRP A 68 2.14 13.88 -1.30
C TRP A 68 1.34 12.81 -0.55
N VAL A 69 0.06 12.67 -0.94
CA VAL A 69 -0.90 11.87 -0.19
C VAL A 69 -1.54 10.78 -1.03
N GLN A 70 -1.83 11.08 -2.30
CA GLN A 70 -2.43 10.13 -3.22
C GLN A 70 -1.93 10.40 -4.64
N VAL A 71 -1.70 9.33 -5.40
CA VAL A 71 -1.44 9.39 -6.84
C VAL A 71 -1.99 8.12 -7.50
N ALA A 72 -2.32 8.21 -8.79
CA ALA A 72 -2.64 7.04 -9.60
C ALA A 72 -1.54 6.87 -10.66
N LEU A 73 -0.92 5.70 -10.72
CA LEU A 73 0.14 5.38 -11.68
C LEU A 73 -0.35 4.29 -12.62
N GLY A 74 -0.39 4.59 -13.92
CA GLY A 74 -0.76 3.61 -14.95
C GLY A 74 0.45 2.78 -15.38
N TYR A 75 0.22 1.48 -15.61
CA TYR A 75 1.19 0.56 -16.21
C TYR A 75 0.82 0.25 -17.67
N ASP A 76 -0.46 0.24 -18.00
CA ASP A 76 -1.02 0.06 -19.34
C ASP A 76 -2.15 1.10 -19.55
N ARG A 77 -2.26 1.65 -20.77
CA ARG A 77 -3.26 2.66 -21.13
C ARG A 77 -4.68 2.13 -21.18
N ASP A 78 -4.84 0.83 -21.46
CA ASP A 78 -6.13 0.17 -21.56
C ASP A 78 -6.55 -0.49 -20.23
N ARG A 79 -5.76 -0.29 -19.18
CA ARG A 79 -6.00 -0.82 -17.84
C ARG A 79 -6.17 0.27 -16.81
N LYS A 80 -6.80 -0.09 -15.69
CA LYS A 80 -6.94 0.81 -14.56
C LYS A 80 -5.58 1.04 -13.89
N PRO A 81 -5.26 2.30 -13.53
CA PRO A 81 -4.01 2.60 -12.84
C PRO A 81 -4.02 2.02 -11.42
N ILE A 82 -2.82 1.77 -10.91
CA ILE A 82 -2.62 1.45 -9.49
C ILE A 82 -2.77 2.73 -8.70
N GLN A 83 -3.58 2.71 -7.65
CA GLN A 83 -3.68 3.85 -6.75
C GLN A 83 -2.73 3.69 -5.57
N LEU A 84 -1.98 4.73 -5.28
CA LEU A 84 -1.06 4.81 -4.17
C LEU A 84 -1.57 5.83 -3.17
N PHE A 85 -1.51 5.49 -1.90
CA PHE A 85 -1.86 6.34 -0.78
C PHE A 85 -0.69 6.38 0.19
N CYS A 86 -0.42 7.55 0.75
CA CYS A 86 0.64 7.75 1.73
C CYS A 86 0.02 8.28 3.03
N VAL A 87 -0.42 7.37 3.90
CA VAL A 87 -1.04 7.74 5.18
C VAL A 87 0.03 7.91 6.25
N ARG A 88 -0.11 8.93 7.10
CA ARG A 88 0.89 9.29 8.13
C ARG A 88 0.23 9.38 9.49
N ASP A 89 1.04 9.34 10.54
CA ASP A 89 0.64 9.65 11.92
C ASP A 89 0.20 11.13 12.14
N ARG A 90 0.10 11.91 11.06
CA ARG A 90 -0.23 13.32 11.04
C ARG A 90 -1.04 13.69 9.79
N GLY A 91 -1.68 14.85 9.84
CA GLY A 91 -2.43 15.39 8.70
C GLY A 91 -3.83 14.79 8.55
N SER A 92 -4.34 14.82 7.31
CA SER A 92 -5.76 14.56 7.03
C SER A 92 -6.19 13.09 7.15
N TYR A 93 -5.25 12.15 7.16
CA TYR A 93 -5.52 10.71 7.15
C TYR A 93 -4.86 9.98 8.33
N ARG A 94 -4.69 10.72 9.43
CA ARG A 94 -4.15 10.17 10.68
C ARG A 94 -5.05 9.11 11.27
N ASP A 95 -6.36 9.29 11.17
CA ASP A 95 -7.36 8.31 11.60
C ASP A 95 -7.19 6.95 10.91
N VAL A 96 -6.94 6.95 9.60
CA VAL A 96 -6.67 5.72 8.86
C VAL A 96 -5.32 5.12 9.22
N TYR A 97 -4.30 5.94 9.41
CA TYR A 97 -3.01 5.47 9.94
C TYR A 97 -3.18 4.77 11.30
N ASP A 98 -3.88 5.42 12.25
CA ASP A 98 -4.10 4.90 13.60
C ASP A 98 -4.92 3.59 13.57
N GLN A 99 -5.92 3.51 12.68
CA GLN A 99 -6.73 2.31 12.47
C GLN A 99 -5.90 1.15 11.92
N GLU A 100 -5.16 1.38 10.84
CA GLU A 100 -4.32 0.38 10.16
C GLU A 100 -3.23 -0.14 11.11
N GLN A 101 -2.52 0.77 11.79
CA GLN A 101 -1.50 0.39 12.77
C GLN A 101 -2.10 -0.48 13.88
N LYS A 102 -3.25 -0.08 14.44
CA LYS A 102 -3.90 -0.82 15.52
C LYS A 102 -4.37 -2.19 15.06
N GLN A 103 -5.11 -2.27 13.95
CA GLN A 103 -5.65 -3.52 13.42
C GLN A 103 -4.55 -4.57 13.22
N PHE A 104 -3.47 -4.19 12.54
CA PHE A 104 -2.38 -5.14 12.27
C PHE A 104 -1.55 -5.45 13.53
N SER A 105 -1.40 -4.51 14.45
CA SER A 105 -0.76 -4.80 15.75
C SER A 105 -1.58 -5.79 16.57
N ASP A 106 -2.91 -5.66 16.58
CA ASP A 106 -3.82 -6.57 17.28
C ASP A 106 -3.76 -7.98 16.66
N ILE A 107 -3.77 -8.10 15.32
CA ILE A 107 -3.61 -9.38 14.60
C ILE A 107 -2.28 -10.05 14.95
N LEU A 108 -1.17 -9.31 14.86
CA LEU A 108 0.17 -9.85 15.06
C LEU A 108 0.46 -10.18 16.53
N SER A 109 -0.05 -9.39 17.47
CA SER A 109 0.12 -9.66 18.91
C SER A 109 -0.68 -10.87 19.40
N ALA A 110 -1.72 -11.27 18.68
CA ALA A 110 -2.46 -12.51 18.96
C ALA A 110 -1.69 -13.77 18.54
N GLN A 111 -0.65 -13.64 17.71
CA GLN A 111 0.19 -14.75 17.28
C GLN A 111 1.40 -14.92 18.20
N ALA A 112 1.75 -16.18 18.52
CA ALA A 112 2.87 -16.50 19.42
C ALA A 112 4.22 -16.68 18.70
N GLU A 113 4.24 -16.54 17.38
CA GLU A 113 5.39 -16.85 16.53
C GLU A 113 6.44 -15.74 16.55
N VAL A 114 7.72 -16.10 16.41
CA VAL A 114 8.84 -15.14 16.44
C VAL A 114 8.77 -14.21 15.23
N GLU A 115 8.36 -14.75 14.10
CA GLU A 115 8.16 -14.05 12.84
C GLU A 115 7.06 -12.98 12.95
N SER A 116 6.01 -13.27 13.73
CA SER A 116 4.97 -12.28 14.07
C SER A 116 5.49 -11.14 14.93
N GLN A 117 6.46 -11.40 15.82
CA GLN A 117 7.11 -10.34 16.60
C GLN A 117 7.95 -9.40 15.72
N LEU A 118 8.62 -9.96 14.70
CA LEU A 118 9.33 -9.14 13.72
C LEU A 118 8.36 -8.22 12.97
N ALA A 119 7.28 -8.75 12.41
CA ALA A 119 6.28 -7.94 11.73
C ALA A 119 5.66 -6.88 12.67
N LEU A 120 5.38 -7.25 13.93
CA LEU A 120 4.83 -6.36 14.93
C LEU A 120 5.77 -5.19 15.23
N GLU A 121 7.09 -5.43 15.29
CA GLU A 121 8.06 -4.35 15.45
C GLU A 121 7.95 -3.31 14.32
N TYR A 122 7.85 -3.75 13.06
CA TYR A 122 7.71 -2.83 11.94
C TYR A 122 6.38 -2.07 11.97
N VAL A 123 5.27 -2.76 12.25
CA VAL A 123 3.93 -2.13 12.31
C VAL A 123 3.86 -1.09 13.43
N THR A 124 4.39 -1.40 14.61
CA THR A 124 4.35 -0.48 15.77
C THR A 124 5.29 0.71 15.62
N ARG A 125 6.43 0.53 14.95
CA ARG A 125 7.45 1.58 14.76
C ARG A 125 7.32 2.36 13.46
N CYS A 126 6.33 2.03 12.61
CA CYS A 126 6.12 2.76 11.37
C CYS A 126 5.84 4.25 11.64
N ARG A 127 6.11 5.08 10.64
CA ARG A 127 5.87 6.53 10.63
C ARG A 127 4.86 6.93 9.57
N PHE A 128 4.81 6.14 8.52
CA PHE A 128 3.79 6.22 7.48
C PHE A 128 3.54 4.83 6.90
N ILE A 129 2.41 4.67 6.27
CA ILE A 129 2.03 3.46 5.56
C ILE A 129 1.81 3.85 4.10
N LEU A 130 2.54 3.19 3.20
CA LEU A 130 2.21 3.24 1.79
C LEU A 130 1.17 2.17 1.51
N THR A 131 0.03 2.54 0.92
CA THR A 131 -0.99 1.59 0.49
C THR A 131 -1.12 1.63 -1.03
N THR A 132 -1.04 0.46 -1.65
CA THR A 132 -1.39 0.26 -3.05
C THR A 132 -2.78 -0.37 -3.13
N ARG A 133 -3.59 0.09 -4.08
CA ARG A 133 -4.89 -0.47 -4.42
C ARG A 133 -4.91 -0.82 -5.90
N ILE A 134 -5.08 -2.11 -6.19
CA ILE A 134 -5.15 -2.66 -7.54
C ILE A 134 -6.48 -3.38 -7.75
N ALA A 135 -7.01 -3.33 -8.97
CA ALA A 135 -8.18 -4.12 -9.33
C ALA A 135 -7.82 -5.62 -9.33
N LYS A 136 -8.75 -6.50 -8.96
CA LYS A 136 -8.49 -7.94 -8.90
C LYS A 136 -8.24 -8.58 -10.28
N ASP A 137 -8.71 -7.94 -11.35
CA ASP A 137 -8.48 -8.35 -12.75
C ASP A 137 -7.21 -7.73 -13.36
N VAL A 138 -6.30 -7.21 -12.51
CA VAL A 138 -4.99 -6.71 -12.91
C VAL A 138 -4.20 -7.79 -13.64
N THR A 139 -3.46 -7.37 -14.67
CA THR A 139 -2.60 -8.28 -15.45
C THR A 139 -1.33 -8.65 -14.69
N ASP A 140 -0.61 -9.68 -15.15
CA ASP A 140 0.71 -10.04 -14.63
C ASP A 140 1.68 -8.84 -14.63
N GLU A 141 1.67 -8.04 -15.70
CA GLU A 141 2.47 -6.81 -15.79
C GLU A 141 2.08 -5.78 -14.72
N GLY A 142 0.79 -5.69 -14.40
CA GLY A 142 0.33 -4.82 -13.31
C GLY A 142 0.73 -5.34 -11.93
N TYR A 143 0.79 -6.66 -11.73
CA TYR A 143 1.36 -7.25 -10.51
C TYR A 143 2.86 -7.00 -10.39
N ASP A 144 3.62 -7.17 -11.48
CA ASP A 144 5.06 -6.86 -11.52
C ASP A 144 5.31 -5.38 -11.24
N PHE A 145 4.54 -4.50 -11.88
CA PHE A 145 4.61 -3.05 -11.65
C PHE A 145 4.30 -2.69 -10.19
N ASN A 146 3.28 -3.32 -9.59
CA ASN A 146 2.98 -3.16 -8.16
C ASN A 146 4.13 -3.66 -7.28
N GLY A 147 4.72 -4.81 -7.63
CA GLY A 147 5.87 -5.38 -6.93
C GLY A 147 7.04 -4.41 -6.87
N TRP A 148 7.38 -3.75 -7.99
CA TRP A 148 8.43 -2.73 -8.01
C TRP A 148 8.11 -1.51 -7.14
N ILE A 149 6.84 -1.09 -7.07
CA ILE A 149 6.42 -0.02 -6.16
C ILE A 149 6.66 -0.45 -4.71
N LEU A 150 6.22 -1.64 -4.32
CA LEU A 150 6.38 -2.15 -2.96
C LEU A 150 7.86 -2.31 -2.58
N GLU A 151 8.68 -2.85 -3.49
CA GLU A 151 10.13 -3.01 -3.33
C GLU A 151 10.82 -1.65 -3.08
N PHE A 152 10.45 -0.62 -3.85
CA PHE A 152 11.02 0.72 -3.66
C PHE A 152 10.83 1.21 -2.23
N TYR A 153 9.63 1.09 -1.66
CA TYR A 153 9.39 1.56 -0.28
C TYR A 153 9.96 0.62 0.77
N GLN A 154 10.01 -0.68 0.49
CA GLN A 154 10.69 -1.63 1.36
C GLN A 154 12.17 -1.30 1.51
N GLU A 155 12.88 -1.07 0.40
CA GLU A 155 14.31 -0.74 0.39
C GLU A 155 14.59 0.69 0.85
N GLN A 156 13.84 1.67 0.33
CA GLN A 156 14.13 3.08 0.58
C GLN A 156 13.61 3.57 1.92
N CYS A 157 12.68 2.86 2.57
CA CYS A 157 12.01 3.33 3.79
C CYS A 157 12.06 2.35 4.96
N ASP A 158 12.92 1.33 4.88
CA ASP A 158 13.05 0.27 5.88
C ASP A 158 11.68 -0.33 6.20
N GLY A 159 10.97 -0.70 5.13
CA GLY A 159 9.58 -1.10 5.18
C GLY A 159 9.37 -2.60 5.29
N ILE A 160 8.22 -3.02 5.83
CA ILE A 160 7.72 -4.39 5.70
C ILE A 160 6.46 -4.41 4.86
N VAL A 161 6.34 -5.40 3.97
CA VAL A 161 5.20 -5.53 3.06
C VAL A 161 4.12 -6.41 3.70
N GLN A 162 2.87 -5.99 3.58
CA GLN A 162 1.69 -6.80 3.87
C GLN A 162 0.79 -6.84 2.64
N ILE A 163 0.25 -8.00 2.30
CA ILE A 163 -0.73 -8.16 1.21
C ILE A 163 -2.00 -8.79 1.79
N ASP A 164 -3.15 -8.21 1.48
CA ASP A 164 -4.44 -8.71 1.95
C ASP A 164 -4.68 -10.15 1.50
N ASN A 165 -5.23 -10.96 2.41
CA ASN A 165 -5.49 -12.40 2.24
C ASN A 165 -4.24 -13.25 1.93
N GLN A 166 -3.02 -12.70 2.13
CA GLN A 166 -1.77 -13.46 2.02
C GLN A 166 -0.99 -13.36 3.33
N GLY A 167 -0.55 -12.16 3.71
CA GLY A 167 0.22 -11.98 4.94
C GLY A 167 1.37 -10.99 4.84
N PHE A 168 2.38 -11.15 5.71
CA PHE A 168 3.55 -10.28 5.81
C PHE A 168 4.78 -10.91 5.16
N TYR A 169 5.54 -10.10 4.43
CA TYR A 169 6.76 -10.50 3.74
C TYR A 169 7.96 -9.78 4.33
N SER A 170 9.04 -10.54 4.56
CA SER A 170 10.32 -9.99 4.99
C SER A 170 10.93 -9.06 3.93
N PRO A 171 11.93 -8.23 4.30
CA PRO A 171 12.77 -7.49 3.35
C PRO A 171 13.44 -8.33 2.25
N LYS A 172 13.48 -9.66 2.39
CA LYS A 172 14.03 -10.58 1.39
C LYS A 172 12.98 -11.13 0.43
N GLY A 173 11.71 -10.79 0.61
CA GLY A 173 10.59 -11.32 -0.17
C GLY A 173 10.01 -12.64 0.35
N ASP A 174 10.53 -13.19 1.45
CA ASP A 174 9.99 -14.41 2.07
C ASP A 174 8.72 -14.10 2.87
N LEU A 175 7.65 -14.89 2.70
CA LEU A 175 6.46 -14.84 3.56
C LEU A 175 6.85 -15.26 4.98
N ILE A 176 6.64 -14.38 5.96
CA ILE A 176 6.99 -14.62 7.37
C ILE A 176 5.77 -14.77 8.28
N VAL A 177 4.62 -14.22 7.90
CA VAL A 177 3.35 -14.42 8.62
C VAL A 177 2.27 -14.68 7.59
N ASP A 178 1.61 -15.83 7.68
CA ASP A 178 0.48 -16.20 6.82
C ASP A 178 -0.84 -15.73 7.43
N LEU A 179 -1.61 -14.94 6.69
CA LEU A 179 -2.93 -14.44 7.07
C LEU A 179 -4.06 -14.94 6.14
N SER A 180 -3.76 -15.86 5.22
CA SER A 180 -4.71 -16.40 4.25
C SER A 180 -5.83 -17.22 4.90
N ALA A 181 -5.60 -17.78 6.10
CA ALA A 181 -6.55 -18.62 6.82
C ALA A 181 -7.42 -17.86 7.84
N SER A 182 -7.14 -16.60 8.14
CA SER A 182 -7.84 -15.84 9.20
C SER A 182 -9.17 -15.22 8.74
N GLY A 183 -9.63 -15.52 7.52
CA GLY A 183 -10.89 -15.04 6.94
C GLY A 183 -12.11 -15.90 7.23
N GLU A 184 -11.97 -17.02 7.95
CA GLU A 184 -13.08 -17.90 8.33
C GLU A 184 -13.15 -18.04 9.86
N SER A 185 -13.92 -17.18 10.53
CA SER A 185 -14.56 -17.45 11.83
C SER A 185 -15.72 -16.50 12.08
#